data_AF-F9SN22-F1
#
_entry.id   AF-F9SN22-F1
#
_cell.length_a   1.000
_cell.length_b   1.000
_cell.length_c   1.000
_cell.angle_alpha   90.00
_cell.angle_beta   90.00
_cell.angle_gamma   90.00
#
_symmetry.space_group_name_H-M   'P 1'
#
loop_
_entity.id
_entity.type
_entity.pdbx_description
1 polymer ?
#
loop_
_entity_poly.entity_id
_entity_poly.type
_entity_poly.pdbx_seq_one_letter_code
_entity_poly.pdbx_strand_id
1 'polypeptide(L)'
;MFSNARAAQALQEEYGSLSNALWQFVDGKPIINHWTDMGDVPASTEQSKAMSKFLKKKGFKFVGETICYAFIYVYFLGVFTINHLLKQPSLWSSTRPQACMKA
;
A
#
# COMPACT_ATOMS: atom_id res chain seq x y z
N MET A 1 -16.00 -6.61 -10.66
CA MET A 1 -15.74 -5.61 -9.60
C MET A 1 -16.47 -5.92 -8.29
N PHE A 2 -17.77 -6.22 -8.31
CA PHE A 2 -18.57 -6.56 -7.11
C PHE A 2 -18.05 -7.73 -6.25
N SER A 3 -17.29 -8.65 -6.83
CA SER A 3 -16.63 -9.74 -6.08
C SER A 3 -15.54 -9.20 -5.14
N ASN A 4 -14.78 -8.21 -5.58
CA ASN A 4 -13.69 -7.63 -4.80
C ASN A 4 -14.24 -6.74 -3.68
N ALA A 5 -15.32 -6.00 -3.95
CA ALA A 5 -16.00 -5.19 -2.93
C ALA A 5 -16.56 -6.07 -1.80
N ARG A 6 -17.19 -7.21 -2.14
CA ARG A 6 -17.67 -8.19 -1.14
C ARG A 6 -16.52 -8.83 -0.36
N ALA A 7 -15.42 -9.18 -1.03
CA ALA A 7 -14.23 -9.71 -0.37
C ALA A 7 -13.60 -8.67 0.58
N ALA A 8 -13.57 -7.40 0.19
CA ALA A 8 -13.08 -6.30 1.02
C ALA A 8 -13.94 -6.07 2.27
N GLN A 9 -15.26 -6.12 2.11
CA GLN A 9 -16.19 -6.01 3.24
C GLN A 9 -16.01 -7.16 4.23
N ALA A 10 -15.95 -8.42 3.75
CA ALA A 10 -15.70 -9.58 4.60
C ALA A 10 -14.33 -9.49 5.32
N LEU A 11 -13.30 -9.00 4.62
CA LEU A 11 -11.98 -8.78 5.21
C LEU A 11 -12.02 -7.69 6.30
N GLN A 12 -12.81 -6.64 6.09
CA GLN A 12 -13.00 -5.57 7.06
C GLN A 12 -13.77 -6.06 8.29
N GLU A 13 -14.74 -6.95 8.13
CA GLU A 13 -15.46 -7.58 9.25
C GLU A 13 -14.53 -8.48 10.09
N GLU A 14 -13.57 -9.18 9.46
CA GLU A 14 -12.64 -10.11 10.14
C GLU A 14 -11.46 -9.39 10.82
N TYR A 15 -10.88 -8.36 10.18
CA TYR A 15 -9.67 -7.66 10.67
C TYR A 15 -9.96 -6.24 11.20
N GLY A 16 -11.22 -5.83 11.21
CA GLY A 16 -11.70 -4.47 11.56
C GLY A 16 -11.41 -3.41 10.50
N SER A 17 -10.24 -3.47 9.88
CA SER A 17 -9.83 -2.56 8.80
C SER A 17 -8.99 -3.29 7.76
N LEU A 18 -9.23 -2.93 6.49
CA LEU A 18 -8.46 -3.44 5.37
C LEU A 18 -6.97 -3.04 5.49
N SER A 19 -6.69 -1.88 6.07
CA SER A 19 -5.31 -1.46 6.37
C SER A 19 -4.64 -2.42 7.34
N ASN A 20 -5.30 -2.81 8.43
CA ASN A 20 -4.73 -3.74 9.42
C ASN A 20 -4.39 -5.09 8.80
N ALA A 21 -5.28 -5.61 7.95
CA ALA A 21 -5.06 -6.86 7.23
C ALA A 21 -3.89 -6.77 6.23
N LEU A 22 -3.51 -5.58 5.76
CA LEU A 22 -2.37 -5.40 4.85
C LEU A 22 -1.07 -5.09 5.62
N TRP A 23 -1.17 -4.37 6.74
CA TRP A 23 -0.03 -4.02 7.61
C TRP A 23 0.65 -5.25 8.23
N GLN A 24 -0.05 -6.37 8.41
CA GLN A 24 0.54 -7.62 8.91
C GLN A 24 1.63 -8.20 7.99
N PHE A 25 1.65 -7.84 6.69
CA PHE A 25 2.61 -8.37 5.73
C PHE A 25 3.92 -7.57 5.65
N VAL A 26 3.99 -6.41 6.33
CA VAL A 26 5.10 -5.46 6.23
C VAL A 26 5.69 -5.08 7.60
N ASP A 27 5.36 -5.82 8.66
CA ASP A 27 5.91 -5.69 10.02
C ASP A 27 5.97 -4.25 10.59
N GLY A 28 5.07 -3.38 10.14
CA GLY A 28 5.08 -1.98 10.58
C GLY A 28 6.24 -1.14 10.05
N LYS A 29 7.11 -1.70 9.20
CA LYS A 29 8.36 -1.07 8.78
C LYS A 29 8.31 -0.67 7.29
N PRO A 30 8.58 0.62 6.98
CA PRO A 30 9.97 0.80 6.60
C PRO A 30 10.64 0.21 5.35
N ILE A 31 10.04 -0.38 4.30
CA ILE A 31 10.89 -0.99 3.23
C ILE A 31 11.52 0.12 2.34
N ILE A 32 12.61 0.70 2.83
CA ILE A 32 13.45 1.66 2.11
C ILE A 32 14.44 0.84 1.29
N ASN A 33 14.15 0.68 0.00
CA ASN A 33 15.12 0.14 -0.92
C ASN A 33 15.89 1.29 -1.58
N HIS A 34 17.22 1.20 -1.56
CA HIS A 34 18.12 2.12 -2.24
C HIS A 34 18.45 1.58 -3.64
N TRP A 35 17.47 1.61 -4.55
CA TRP A 35 17.71 1.26 -5.95
C TRP A 35 18.27 2.48 -6.68
N THR A 36 19.42 2.32 -7.33
CA THR A 36 20.06 3.38 -8.12
C THR A 36 19.55 3.40 -9.55
N ASP A 37 19.16 2.23 -10.08
CA ASP A 37 18.65 2.04 -11.43
C ASP A 37 17.25 1.39 -11.45
N MET A 38 16.42 1.76 -12.43
CA MET A 38 15.08 1.17 -12.59
C MET A 38 15.11 -0.34 -12.92
N GLY A 39 16.25 -0.86 -13.40
CA GLY A 39 16.45 -2.29 -13.67
C GLY A 39 16.64 -3.15 -12.42
N ASP A 40 17.01 -2.54 -11.29
CA ASP A 40 17.23 -3.26 -10.02
C ASP A 40 15.93 -3.45 -9.23
N VAL A 41 14.82 -2.87 -9.69
CA VAL A 41 13.53 -2.95 -9.02
C VAL A 41 12.95 -4.36 -9.22
N PRO A 42 12.88 -5.20 -8.17
CA PRO A 42 12.34 -6.54 -8.32
C PRO A 42 10.84 -6.49 -8.62
N ALA A 43 10.38 -7.23 -9.63
CA ALA A 43 8.95 -7.29 -9.99
C ALA A 43 8.05 -7.98 -8.94
N SER A 44 8.66 -8.66 -7.96
CA SER A 44 7.97 -9.33 -6.84
C SER A 44 8.91 -9.48 -5.64
N THR A 45 8.36 -9.43 -4.42
CA THR A 45 9.08 -9.76 -3.19
C THR A 45 8.36 -10.88 -2.44
N GLU A 46 8.99 -11.48 -1.44
CA GLU A 46 8.35 -12.51 -0.63
C GLU A 46 7.09 -11.99 0.08
N GLN A 47 7.11 -10.73 0.53
CA GLN A 47 5.95 -10.07 1.12
C GLN A 47 4.82 -9.89 0.09
N SER A 48 5.13 -9.49 -1.15
CA SER A 48 4.12 -9.33 -2.20
C SER A 48 3.52 -10.67 -2.62
N LYS A 49 4.32 -11.74 -2.62
CA LYS A 49 3.86 -13.12 -2.85
C LYS A 49 2.94 -13.61 -1.74
N ALA A 50 3.30 -13.39 -0.48
CA ALA A 50 2.47 -13.75 0.67
C ALA A 50 1.13 -13.01 0.63
N MET A 51 1.16 -11.70 0.35
CA MET A 51 -0.04 -10.86 0.24
C MET A 51 -0.94 -11.28 -0.93
N SER A 52 -0.36 -11.54 -2.10
CA SER A 52 -1.07 -12.04 -3.29
C SER A 52 -1.78 -13.36 -2.98
N LYS A 53 -1.09 -14.32 -2.34
CA LYS A 53 -1.68 -15.62 -1.97
C LYS A 53 -2.82 -15.47 -0.95
N PHE A 54 -2.64 -14.59 0.04
CA PHE A 54 -3.67 -14.30 1.04
C PHE A 54 -4.92 -13.69 0.40
N LEU A 55 -4.77 -12.65 -0.42
CA LEU A 55 -5.89 -11.97 -1.08
C LEU A 55 -6.61 -12.90 -2.06
N LYS A 56 -5.88 -13.74 -2.81
CA LYS A 56 -6.48 -14.79 -3.67
C LYS A 56 -7.31 -15.77 -2.85
N LYS A 57 -6.82 -16.21 -1.69
CA LYS A 57 -7.55 -17.12 -0.78
C LYS A 57 -8.83 -16.47 -0.23
N LYS A 58 -8.82 -15.15 -0.02
CA LYS A 58 -9.99 -14.37 0.42
C LYS A 58 -10.96 -14.01 -0.72
N GLY A 59 -10.71 -14.48 -1.95
CA GLY A 59 -11.61 -14.32 -3.09
C GLY A 59 -11.43 -13.03 -3.88
N PHE A 60 -10.35 -12.28 -3.65
CA PHE A 60 -10.00 -11.14 -4.50
C PHE A 60 -9.58 -11.62 -5.89
N LYS A 61 -10.09 -10.94 -6.91
CA LYS A 61 -9.68 -11.11 -8.31
C LYS A 61 -8.80 -9.94 -8.72
N PHE A 62 -7.84 -10.15 -9.64
CA PHE A 62 -6.84 -9.15 -10.06
C PHE A 62 -5.82 -8.74 -8.98
N VAL A 63 -5.47 -9.65 -8.07
CA VAL A 63 -4.41 -9.44 -7.06
C VAL A 63 -3.17 -10.25 -7.46
N GLY A 64 -2.46 -9.77 -8.46
CA GLY A 64 -1.17 -10.33 -8.89
C GLY A 64 -0.01 -9.90 -8.00
N GLU A 65 1.11 -10.61 -8.06
CA GLU A 65 2.31 -10.32 -7.24
C GLU A 65 2.89 -8.92 -7.53
N THR A 66 2.86 -8.49 -8.79
CA THR A 66 3.28 -7.14 -9.22
C THR A 66 2.35 -6.05 -8.71
N ILE A 67 1.04 -6.30 -8.71
CA ILE A 67 0.05 -5.36 -8.18
C ILE A 67 0.23 -5.22 -6.66
N CYS A 68 0.46 -6.34 -5.98
CA CYS A 68 0.74 -6.37 -4.55
C CYS A 68 2.05 -5.64 -4.22
N TYR A 69 3.08 -5.81 -5.05
CA TYR A 69 4.35 -5.11 -4.90
C TYR A 69 4.19 -3.59 -5.07
N ALA A 70 3.52 -3.15 -6.15
CA ALA A 70 3.22 -1.74 -6.38
C ALA A 70 2.40 -1.13 -5.24
N PHE A 71 1.43 -1.89 -4.71
CA PHE A 71 0.63 -1.46 -3.56
C PHE A 71 1.50 -1.25 -2.32
N ILE A 72 2.37 -2.20 -1.98
CA ILE A 72 3.32 -2.07 -0.86
C ILE A 72 4.20 -0.84 -1.05
N TYR A 73 4.75 -0.65 -2.26
CA TYR A 73 5.63 0.47 -2.56
C TYR A 73 4.95 1.83 -2.41
N VAL A 74 3.77 2.01 -3.01
CA VAL A 74 3.01 3.28 -2.96
C VAL A 74 2.54 3.55 -1.54
N TYR A 75 2.01 2.53 -0.86
CA TYR A 75 1.55 2.67 0.51
C TYR A 75 2.72 3.01 1.45
N PHE A 76 3.88 2.39 1.24
CA PHE A 76 5.07 2.60 2.05
C PHE A 76 5.71 3.98 1.82
N LEU A 77 5.97 4.35 0.56
CA LEU A 77 6.45 5.68 0.20
C LEU A 77 5.46 6.77 0.63
N GLY A 78 4.16 6.51 0.50
CA GLY A 78 3.10 7.42 0.94
C GLY A 78 3.13 7.65 2.44
N VAL A 79 3.16 6.59 3.25
CA VAL A 79 3.21 6.70 4.72
C VAL A 79 4.53 7.33 5.19
N PHE A 80 5.66 6.98 4.58
CA PHE A 80 6.95 7.60 4.88
C PHE A 80 6.95 9.09 4.57
N THR A 81 6.46 9.47 3.38
CA THR A 81 6.38 10.88 2.95
C THR A 81 5.42 11.66 3.85
N ILE A 82 4.24 11.12 4.16
CA ILE A 82 3.28 11.77 5.08
C ILE A 82 3.91 11.97 6.46
N ASN A 83 4.52 10.95 7.04
CA ASN A 83 5.13 11.06 8.37
C ASN A 83 6.34 12.01 8.39
N HIS A 84 7.14 12.03 7.32
CA HIS A 84 8.25 12.96 7.17
C HIS A 84 7.76 14.41 6.96
N LEU A 85 6.72 14.63 6.16
CA LEU A 85 6.09 15.94 5.97
C LEU A 85 5.41 16.45 7.24
N LEU A 86 4.81 15.58 8.04
CA LEU A 86 4.28 15.96 9.37
C LEU A 86 5.39 16.40 10.33
N LYS A 87 6.63 15.89 10.16
CA LYS A 87 7.81 16.37 10.88
C LYS A 87 8.41 17.67 10.31
N GLN A 88 8.06 18.06 9.08
CA GLN A 88 8.54 19.29 8.42
C GLN A 88 7.37 20.16 7.91
N PRO A 89 6.77 21.00 8.77
CA PRO A 89 5.58 21.79 8.45
C PRO A 89 5.74 22.75 7.27
N SER A 90 6.97 23.11 6.90
CA SER A 90 7.29 24.08 5.84
C SER A 90 7.09 23.55 4.42
N LEU A 91 7.14 22.22 4.22
CA LEU A 91 6.99 21.59 2.89
C LEU A 91 5.53 21.29 2.54
N TRP A 92 4.61 21.37 3.52
CA TRP A 92 3.18 21.08 3.35
C TRP A 92 2.43 22.09 2.46
N SER A 93 2.97 23.30 2.27
CA SER A 93 2.35 24.36 1.48
C SER A 93 2.56 24.19 -0.04
N SER A 94 3.64 23.52 -0.47
CA SER A 94 4.02 23.42 -1.89
C SER A 94 3.50 22.16 -2.59
N THR A 95 3.10 21.12 -1.84
CA THR A 95 2.68 19.82 -2.40
C THR A 95 1.18 19.56 -2.37
N ARG A 96 0.32 20.51 -1.95
CA ARG A 96 -1.14 20.32 -2.05
C ARG A 96 -1.57 20.37 -3.52
N PRO A 97 -2.22 19.31 -4.05
CA PRO A 97 -3.00 19.45 -5.26
C PRO A 97 -4.12 20.49 -5.01
N GLN A 98 -4.25 21.48 -5.90
CA GLN A 98 -5.23 22.58 -5.84
C GLN A 98 -6.70 22.14 -5.62
N ALA A 99 -6.99 20.85 -5.78
CA ALA A 99 -8.33 20.26 -5.63
C ALA A 99 -8.92 20.32 -4.21
N CYS A 100 -8.10 20.51 -3.17
CA CYS A 100 -8.58 20.50 -1.78
C CYS A 100 -8.97 21.89 -1.21
N MET A 101 -8.99 22.95 -2.04
CA MET A 101 -9.35 24.32 -1.60
C MET A 101 -10.81 24.72 -1.91
N LYS A 102 -11.67 23.79 -2.32
CA LYS A 102 -13.11 24.03 -2.49
C LYS A 102 -13.93 23.04 -1.69
N ALA A 103 -14.05 23.29 -0.40
CA ALA A 103 -15.13 22.81 0.46
C ALA A 103 -15.39 23.87 1.53
#